data_AF-A0A0C5KTB6-F1
#
_entry.id   AF-A0A0C5KTB6-F1
#
_cell.length_a   1.000
_cell.length_b   1.000
_cell.length_c   1.000
_cell.angle_alpha   90.00
_cell.angle_beta   90.00
_cell.angle_gamma   90.00
#
_symmetry.space_group_name_H-M   'P 1'
#
loop_
_entity.id
_entity.type
_entity.pdbx_description
1 polymer ?
#
loop_
_entity_poly.entity_id
_entity_poly.type
_entity_poly.pdbx_seq_one_letter_code
_entity_poly.pdbx_strand_id
1 'polypeptide(L)'
;GVISGDVKDIVLLDVTPLSLGIETMGGVFTKLIERNTTIPTSKSQIFSTAADNQPAVDIHVLQGERSMAADDKTLGRFELTDIPPAPRGVPQIQVTFDIDKNGIVNVSAKDMGTGKEQKITIKSSSGLSDEEIKRMQKDAEEHAEEDKKRKEEVDLRNEVDQ
;
A
#
# COMPACT_ATOMS: atom_id res chain seq x y z
N GLY A 1 -32.99 -20.71 41.13
CA GLY A 1 -32.11 -21.17 40.04
C GLY A 1 -31.58 -19.95 39.35
N VAL A 2 -30.26 -19.84 39.22
CA VAL A 2 -29.59 -18.67 38.64
C VAL A 2 -29.61 -18.83 37.12
N ILE A 3 -30.09 -17.81 36.41
CA ILE A 3 -30.12 -17.75 34.96
C ILE A 3 -28.69 -17.48 34.49
N SER A 4 -28.06 -18.51 33.91
CA SER A 4 -26.76 -18.40 33.26
C SER A 4 -26.87 -17.43 32.09
N GLY A 5 -26.30 -16.24 32.25
CA GLY A 5 -26.17 -15.27 31.19
C GLY A 5 -25.11 -15.73 30.20
N ASP A 6 -25.54 -16.05 28.98
CA ASP A 6 -24.67 -16.10 27.82
C ASP A 6 -24.15 -14.69 27.55
N VAL A 7 -23.00 -14.36 28.15
CA VAL A 7 -22.25 -13.16 27.80
C VAL A 7 -21.66 -13.44 26.42
N LYS A 8 -22.29 -12.93 25.36
CA LYS A 8 -21.65 -12.84 24.05
C LYS A 8 -20.48 -11.89 24.20
N ASP A 9 -19.27 -12.45 24.27
CA ASP A 9 -18.04 -11.67 24.24
C ASP A 9 -18.06 -10.75 23.01
N ILE A 10 -18.18 -9.45 23.27
CA ILE A 10 -18.03 -8.43 22.25
C ILE A 10 -16.55 -8.43 21.89
N VAL A 11 -16.22 -9.04 20.75
CA VAL A 11 -14.89 -8.95 20.18
C VAL A 11 -14.77 -7.58 19.52
N LEU A 12 -13.99 -6.68 20.12
CA LEU A 12 -13.56 -5.45 19.45
C LEU A 12 -12.58 -5.87 18.34
N LEU A 13 -12.99 -5.63 17.10
CA LEU A 13 -12.14 -5.80 15.93
C LEU A 13 -11.45 -4.46 15.66
N ASP A 14 -10.12 -4.48 15.70
CA ASP A 14 -9.32 -3.32 15.32
C ASP A 14 -9.24 -3.23 13.79
N VAL A 15 -9.12 -2.01 13.26
CA VAL A 15 -9.20 -1.74 11.81
C VAL A 15 -8.13 -0.74 11.36
N THR A 16 -7.74 -0.82 10.09
CA THR A 16 -6.83 0.16 9.48
C THR A 16 -7.48 1.56 9.41
N PRO A 17 -6.84 2.64 9.90
CA PRO A 17 -7.44 3.98 9.89
C PRO A 17 -7.45 4.64 8.50
N LEU A 18 -6.48 4.30 7.66
CA LEU A 18 -6.27 4.80 6.31
C LEU A 18 -5.78 3.64 5.44
N SER A 19 -5.96 3.78 4.13
CA SER A 19 -5.50 2.79 3.16
C SER A 19 -3.98 2.76 3.11
N LEU A 20 -3.44 1.57 2.82
CA LEU A 20 -2.02 1.30 2.67
C LEU A 20 -1.74 0.80 1.27
N GLY A 21 -0.63 1.25 0.72
CA GLY A 21 -0.27 0.93 -0.65
C GLY A 21 1.14 1.33 -1.01
N ILE A 22 1.43 1.29 -2.30
CA ILE A 22 2.72 1.68 -2.86
C ILE A 22 2.57 2.73 -3.96
N GLU A 23 3.63 3.48 -4.19
CA GLU A 23 3.77 4.30 -5.39
C GLU A 23 4.05 3.41 -6.61
N THR A 24 3.30 3.61 -7.67
CA THR A 24 3.51 2.98 -8.98
C THR A 24 3.90 4.03 -10.03
N MET A 25 4.19 3.57 -11.25
CA MET A 25 4.60 4.42 -12.37
C MET A 25 3.70 5.65 -12.53
N GLY A 26 4.33 6.82 -12.69
CA GLY A 26 3.64 8.11 -12.82
C GLY A 26 3.19 8.73 -11.50
N GLY A 27 3.68 8.23 -10.36
CA GLY A 27 3.40 8.82 -9.05
C GLY A 27 1.99 8.51 -8.53
N VAL A 28 1.37 7.43 -9.03
CA VAL A 28 0.04 7.00 -8.63
C VAL A 28 0.14 6.19 -7.33
N PHE A 29 -0.75 6.45 -6.39
CA PHE A 29 -0.91 5.63 -5.20
C PHE A 29 -1.79 4.42 -5.52
N THR A 30 -1.19 3.23 -5.50
CA THR A 30 -1.93 1.97 -5.67
C THR A 30 -2.19 1.36 -4.30
N LYS A 31 -3.46 1.35 -3.90
CA LYS A 31 -3.95 0.77 -2.64
C LYS A 31 -3.89 -0.76 -2.68
N LEU A 32 -3.32 -1.38 -1.65
CA LEU A 32 -3.31 -2.84 -1.46
C LEU A 32 -4.24 -3.25 -0.31
N ILE A 33 -4.32 -2.43 0.74
CA ILE A 33 -5.22 -2.63 1.88
C ILE A 33 -6.04 -1.35 2.05
N GLU A 34 -7.35 -1.46 1.90
CA GLU A 34 -8.28 -0.35 2.07
C GLU A 34 -8.38 0.07 3.55
N ARG A 35 -8.77 1.32 3.80
CA ARG A 35 -9.18 1.77 5.14
C ARG A 35 -10.33 0.93 5.68
N ASN A 36 -10.44 0.91 7.01
CA ASN A 36 -11.41 0.14 7.76
C ASN A 36 -11.31 -1.39 7.53
N THR A 37 -10.17 -1.88 7.06
CA THR A 37 -9.91 -3.32 6.94
C THR A 37 -9.58 -3.87 8.33
N THR A 38 -10.26 -4.94 8.73
CA THR A 38 -10.02 -5.65 9.99
C THR A 38 -8.60 -6.20 10.06
N ILE A 39 -7.89 -5.96 11.17
CA ILE A 39 -6.57 -6.53 11.45
C ILE A 39 -6.68 -7.70 12.46
N PRO A 40 -5.82 -8.73 12.37
CA PRO A 40 -4.70 -8.88 11.43
C PRO A 40 -5.16 -9.25 10.01
N THR A 41 -4.41 -8.81 9.00
CA THR A 41 -4.73 -9.06 7.58
C THR A 41 -3.47 -9.09 6.72
N SER A 42 -3.55 -9.77 5.57
CA SER A 42 -2.48 -9.80 4.58
C SER A 42 -3.02 -9.71 3.16
N LYS A 43 -2.34 -8.93 2.31
CA LYS A 43 -2.66 -8.75 0.90
C LYS A 43 -1.38 -8.75 0.07
N SER A 44 -1.43 -9.41 -1.08
CA SER A 44 -0.33 -9.48 -2.03
C SER A 44 -0.80 -9.09 -3.42
N GLN A 45 0.03 -8.36 -4.15
CA GLN A 45 -0.20 -7.99 -5.54
C GLN A 45 1.10 -8.09 -6.33
N ILE A 46 0.99 -8.49 -7.60
CA ILE A 46 2.12 -8.61 -8.50
C ILE A 46 2.25 -7.31 -9.29
N PHE A 47 3.44 -6.74 -9.28
CA PHE A 47 3.88 -5.60 -10.05
C PHE A 47 5.01 -6.02 -10.99
N SER A 48 5.46 -5.10 -11.83
CA SER A 48 6.60 -5.30 -12.72
C SER A 48 7.46 -4.03 -12.78
N THR A 49 8.65 -4.14 -13.36
CA THR A 49 9.52 -3.01 -13.68
C THR A 49 8.83 -1.96 -14.56
N ALA A 50 9.25 -0.71 -14.40
CA ALA A 50 8.76 0.47 -15.13
C ALA A 50 9.66 0.86 -16.32
N ALA A 51 10.81 0.21 -16.50
CA ALA A 51 11.70 0.38 -17.65
C ALA A 51 12.38 -0.94 -18.06
N ASP A 52 12.85 -0.99 -19.32
CA ASP A 52 13.64 -2.10 -19.85
C ASP A 52 14.98 -2.24 -19.13
N ASN A 53 15.36 -3.49 -18.84
CA ASN A 53 16.63 -3.83 -18.20
C ASN A 53 16.85 -3.13 -16.85
N GLN A 54 15.77 -2.76 -16.17
CA GLN A 54 15.80 -2.10 -14.88
C GLN A 54 16.44 -3.04 -13.83
N PRO A 55 17.62 -2.69 -13.27
CA PRO A 55 18.38 -3.58 -12.40
C PRO A 55 17.82 -3.66 -10.97
N ALA A 56 16.90 -2.74 -10.62
CA ALA A 56 16.32 -2.64 -9.30
C ALA A 56 14.98 -1.90 -9.31
N VAL A 57 14.09 -2.21 -8.38
CA VAL A 57 12.77 -1.56 -8.22
C VAL A 57 12.70 -0.87 -6.86
N ASP A 58 12.39 0.42 -6.88
CA ASP A 58 12.07 1.20 -5.68
C ASP A 58 10.65 0.92 -5.20
N ILE A 59 10.51 0.49 -3.95
CA ILE A 59 9.24 0.28 -3.28
C ILE A 59 9.03 1.41 -2.28
N HIS A 60 8.18 2.35 -2.64
CA HIS A 60 7.76 3.43 -1.77
C HIS A 60 6.42 3.09 -1.13
N VAL A 61 6.41 2.92 0.18
CA VAL A 61 5.23 2.56 0.97
C VAL A 61 4.56 3.81 1.50
N LEU A 62 3.25 3.93 1.25
CA LEU A 62 2.47 5.09 1.65
C LEU A 62 1.20 4.70 2.41
N GLN A 63 0.67 5.68 3.13
CA GLN A 63 -0.61 5.64 3.82
C GLN A 63 -1.42 6.89 3.51
N GLY A 64 -2.67 6.70 3.09
CA GLY A 64 -3.57 7.80 2.80
C GLY A 64 -4.73 7.38 1.91
N GLU A 65 -5.42 8.36 1.34
CA GLU A 65 -6.65 8.15 0.57
C GLU A 65 -6.67 8.83 -0.78
N ARG A 66 -5.67 9.66 -1.07
CA ARG A 66 -5.58 10.39 -2.33
C ARG A 66 -5.14 9.46 -3.46
N SER A 67 -5.32 9.89 -4.70
CA SER A 67 -4.95 9.02 -5.84
C SER A 67 -3.48 9.14 -6.22
N MET A 68 -2.83 10.23 -5.81
CA MET A 68 -1.44 10.54 -6.15
C MET A 68 -0.55 10.36 -4.92
N ALA A 69 0.57 9.66 -5.09
CA ALA A 69 1.49 9.31 -4.00
C ALA A 69 2.12 10.54 -3.32
N ALA A 70 2.35 11.63 -4.06
CA ALA A 70 2.91 12.87 -3.51
C ALA A 70 2.03 13.52 -2.43
N ASP A 71 0.74 13.18 -2.43
CA ASP A 71 -0.27 13.78 -1.58
C ASP A 71 -0.63 12.90 -0.36
N ASP A 72 -0.08 11.69 -0.28
CA ASP A 72 -0.25 10.77 0.83
C ASP A 72 1.00 10.73 1.74
N LYS A 73 0.88 10.09 2.91
CA LYS A 73 1.97 10.01 3.89
C LYS A 73 2.94 8.88 3.54
N THR A 74 4.20 9.22 3.32
CA THR A 74 5.28 8.23 3.24
C THR A 74 5.48 7.52 4.57
N LEU A 75 5.43 6.19 4.57
CA LEU A 75 5.76 5.37 5.73
C LEU A 75 7.18 4.80 5.67
N GLY A 76 7.69 4.52 4.47
CA GLY A 76 9.01 3.98 4.27
C GLY A 76 9.35 3.76 2.80
N ARG A 77 10.64 3.56 2.53
CA ARG A 77 11.16 3.25 1.20
C ARG A 77 12.22 2.17 1.30
N PHE A 78 12.24 1.27 0.34
CA PHE A 78 13.29 0.28 0.20
C PHE A 78 13.38 -0.16 -1.26
N GLU A 79 14.53 -0.71 -1.63
CA GLU A 79 14.82 -1.12 -2.99
C GLU A 79 14.98 -2.64 -3.04
N LEU A 80 14.46 -3.26 -4.10
CA LEU A 80 14.75 -4.63 -4.47
C LEU A 80 15.74 -4.61 -5.63
N THR A 81 17.00 -4.93 -5.35
CA THR A 81 18.11 -4.90 -6.32
C THR A 81 18.35 -6.24 -6.99
N ASP A 82 19.25 -6.25 -7.97
CA ASP A 82 19.70 -7.40 -8.74
C ASP A 82 18.59 -8.12 -9.53
N ILE A 83 17.67 -7.34 -10.09
CA ILE A 83 16.65 -7.85 -11.01
C ILE A 83 17.34 -8.18 -12.35
N PRO A 84 17.17 -9.40 -12.89
CA PRO A 84 17.74 -9.75 -14.18
C PRO A 84 17.28 -8.79 -15.29
N PRO A 85 18.17 -8.41 -16.23
CA PRO A 85 17.78 -7.60 -17.38
C PRO A 85 16.67 -8.27 -18.18
N ALA A 86 15.51 -7.64 -18.24
CA ALA A 86 14.35 -8.10 -19.00
C ALA A 86 13.58 -6.89 -19.55
N PRO A 87 12.79 -7.06 -20.62
CA PRO A 87 11.86 -6.03 -21.06
C PRO A 87 10.93 -5.59 -19.91
N ARG A 88 10.51 -4.33 -19.93
CA ARG A 88 9.51 -3.82 -19.01
C ARG A 88 8.26 -4.69 -19.04
N GLY A 89 7.60 -4.86 -17.89
CA GLY A 89 6.38 -5.69 -17.79
C GLY A 89 6.63 -7.19 -17.61
N VAL A 90 7.88 -7.67 -17.79
CA VAL A 90 8.22 -9.10 -17.69
C VAL A 90 8.58 -9.54 -16.27
N PRO A 91 9.44 -8.83 -15.50
CA PRO A 91 9.74 -9.22 -14.12
C PRO A 91 8.49 -9.22 -13.25
N GLN A 92 8.27 -10.29 -12.50
CA GLN A 92 7.12 -10.40 -11.60
C GLN A 92 7.56 -10.12 -10.16
N ILE A 93 7.28 -8.92 -9.68
CA ILE A 93 7.60 -8.49 -8.32
C ILE A 93 6.33 -8.59 -7.47
N GLN A 94 6.25 -9.61 -6.61
CA GLN A 94 5.17 -9.75 -5.65
C GLN A 94 5.44 -8.85 -4.44
N VAL A 95 4.58 -7.85 -4.25
CA VAL A 95 4.57 -7.01 -3.05
C VAL A 95 3.49 -7.52 -2.11
N THR A 96 3.86 -7.76 -0.85
CA THR A 96 2.97 -8.25 0.20
C THR A 96 2.96 -7.28 1.37
N PHE A 97 1.75 -6.91 1.80
CA PHE A 97 1.51 -6.18 3.04
C PHE A 97 0.92 -7.16 4.04
N ASP A 98 1.52 -7.22 5.22
CA ASP A 98 1.08 -8.04 6.34
C ASP A 98 0.94 -7.12 7.57
N ILE A 99 -0.26 -7.09 8.16
CA ILE A 99 -0.55 -6.28 9.34
C ILE A 99 -0.86 -7.21 10.50
N ASP A 100 -0.10 -7.09 11.57
CA ASP A 100 -0.29 -7.90 12.76
C ASP A 100 -1.37 -7.35 13.72
N LYS A 101 -1.60 -8.05 14.83
CA LYS A 101 -2.60 -7.67 15.85
C LYS A 101 -2.26 -6.38 16.60
N ASN A 102 -1.01 -5.93 16.56
CA ASN A 102 -0.55 -4.69 17.16
C ASN A 102 -0.55 -3.54 16.15
N GLY A 103 -1.02 -3.81 14.92
CA GLY A 103 -0.97 -2.89 13.81
C GLY A 103 0.42 -2.77 13.18
N ILE A 104 1.44 -3.57 13.54
CA ILE A 104 2.75 -3.50 12.88
C ILE A 104 2.60 -3.97 11.43
N VAL A 105 3.03 -3.14 10.49
CA VAL A 105 2.96 -3.41 9.05
C VAL A 105 4.30 -3.93 8.58
N ASN A 106 4.32 -5.15 8.05
CA ASN A 106 5.45 -5.71 7.33
C ASN A 106 5.16 -5.60 5.84
N VAL A 107 6.07 -4.95 5.10
CA VAL A 107 5.98 -4.88 3.64
C VAL A 107 7.16 -5.63 3.07
N SER A 108 6.89 -6.65 2.26
CA SER A 108 7.92 -7.36 1.50
C SER A 108 7.69 -7.22 0.01
N ALA A 109 8.79 -7.19 -0.75
CA ALA A 109 8.80 -7.26 -2.20
C ALA A 109 9.71 -8.42 -2.60
N LYS A 110 9.17 -9.34 -3.38
CA LYS A 110 9.85 -10.55 -3.83
C LYS A 110 9.81 -10.64 -5.34
N ASP A 111 10.97 -10.77 -5.96
CA ASP A 111 11.05 -11.17 -7.36
C ASP A 111 10.74 -12.67 -7.46
N MET A 112 9.68 -13.01 -8.20
CA MET A 112 9.20 -14.37 -8.38
C MET A 112 10.13 -15.19 -9.29
N GLY A 113 10.95 -14.55 -10.12
CA GLY A 113 11.91 -15.23 -11.00
C GLY A 113 13.17 -15.68 -10.25
N THR A 114 13.79 -14.78 -9.48
CA THR A 114 15.02 -15.08 -8.74
C THR A 114 14.77 -15.57 -7.31
N GLY A 115 13.59 -15.33 -6.75
CA GLY A 115 13.26 -15.59 -5.36
C GLY A 115 13.86 -14.58 -4.37
N LYS A 116 14.58 -13.56 -4.86
CA LYS A 116 15.12 -12.49 -4.01
C LYS A 116 13.98 -11.72 -3.38
N GLU A 117 14.13 -11.42 -2.09
CA GLU A 117 13.15 -10.70 -1.31
C GLU A 117 13.85 -9.59 -0.51
N GLN A 118 13.21 -8.44 -0.46
CA GLN A 118 13.54 -7.36 0.46
C GLN A 118 12.28 -6.97 1.23
N LYS A 119 12.44 -6.58 2.49
CA LYS A 119 11.30 -6.20 3.33
C LYS A 119 11.67 -5.12 4.34
N ILE A 120 10.66 -4.39 4.75
CA ILE A 120 10.73 -3.44 5.86
C ILE A 120 9.59 -3.70 6.85
N THR A 121 9.86 -3.39 8.11
CA THR A 121 8.86 -3.40 9.18
C THR A 121 8.59 -1.97 9.60
N ILE A 122 7.33 -1.55 9.46
CA ILE A 122 6.83 -0.23 9.77
C ILE A 122 5.98 -0.36 11.02
N LYS A 123 6.41 0.27 12.10
CA LYS A 123 5.61 0.34 13.32
C LYS A 123 4.55 1.41 13.10
N SER A 124 3.27 1.02 13.05
CA SER A 124 2.13 1.92 12.85
C SER A 124 1.96 3.00 13.90
N SER A 125 2.77 3.00 14.96
CA SER A 125 2.84 4.09 15.93
C SER A 125 3.42 5.39 15.37
N SER A 126 3.69 5.52 14.06
CA SER A 126 4.17 6.75 13.44
C SER A 126 3.05 7.79 13.26
N GLY A 127 2.56 8.31 14.39
CA GLY A 127 2.26 9.73 14.58
C GLY A 127 1.26 10.35 13.61
N LEU A 128 0.10 9.74 13.41
CA LEU A 128 -1.08 10.49 12.98
C LEU A 128 -2.05 10.56 14.15
N SER A 129 -2.37 11.77 14.58
CA SER A 129 -3.49 12.03 15.46
C SER A 129 -4.82 11.77 14.76
N ASP A 130 -5.89 11.51 15.51
CA ASP A 130 -7.24 11.38 14.97
C ASP A 130 -7.66 12.62 14.15
N GLU A 131 -7.15 13.80 14.52
CA GLU A 131 -7.37 15.04 13.79
C GLU A 131 -6.70 15.03 12.41
N GLU A 132 -5.47 14.53 12.33
CA GLU A 132 -4.77 14.39 11.05
C GLU A 132 -5.42 13.34 10.15
N ILE A 133 -5.88 12.22 10.72
CA ILE A 133 -6.63 11.19 9.97
C ILE A 133 -7.89 11.80 9.35
N LYS A 134 -8.68 12.52 10.16
CA LYS A 134 -9.89 13.19 9.67
C LYS A 134 -9.59 14.24 8.61
N ARG A 135 -8.51 15.01 8.78
CA ARG A 135 -8.07 15.99 7.77
C ARG A 135 -7.70 15.29 6.46
N MET A 136 -6.88 14.24 6.51
CA MET A 136 -6.49 13.50 5.30
C MET A 136 -7.70 12.88 4.57
N GLN A 137 -8.68 12.36 5.32
CA GLN A 137 -9.91 11.83 4.74
C GLN A 137 -10.74 12.94 4.06
N LYS A 138 -10.86 14.10 4.70
CA LYS A 138 -11.58 15.25 4.16
C LYS A 138 -10.89 15.82 2.92
N ASP A 139 -9.59 15.98 2.97
CA ASP A 139 -8.78 16.46 1.84
C ASP A 139 -8.93 15.51 0.64
N ALA A 140 -8.91 14.19 0.87
CA ALA A 140 -9.12 13.22 -0.22
C ALA A 140 -10.52 13.33 -0.85
N GLU A 141 -11.56 13.59 -0.05
CA GLU A 141 -12.92 13.83 -0.57
C GLU A 141 -13.01 15.15 -1.37
N GLU A 142 -12.36 16.21 -0.90
CA GLU A 142 -12.35 17.52 -1.57
C GLU A 142 -11.59 17.50 -2.90
N HIS A 143 -10.51 16.71 -2.98
CA HIS A 143 -9.65 16.61 -4.16
C HIS A 143 -9.96 15.43 -5.08
N ALA A 144 -11.00 14.63 -4.80
CA ALA A 144 -11.30 13.40 -5.54
C ALA A 144 -11.45 13.59 -7.06
N GLU A 145 -12.13 14.65 -7.50
CA GLU A 145 -12.32 14.94 -8.93
C GLU A 145 -11.03 15.40 -9.63
N GLU A 146 -10.19 16.15 -8.93
CA GLU A 146 -8.89 16.59 -9.44
C GLU A 146 -7.92 15.41 -9.54
N ASP A 147 -7.84 14.62 -8.48
CA ASP A 147 -7.02 13.41 -8.37
C ASP A 147 -7.40 12.40 -9.45
N LYS A 148 -8.70 12.23 -9.72
CA LYS A 148 -9.20 11.36 -10.77
C LYS A 148 -8.70 11.78 -12.15
N LYS A 149 -8.77 13.07 -12.49
CA LYS A 149 -8.27 13.58 -13.78
C LYS A 149 -6.77 13.37 -13.94
N ARG A 150 -6.00 13.65 -12.90
CA ARG A 150 -4.54 13.45 -12.90
C ARG A 150 -4.19 11.97 -13.08
N LYS A 151 -4.89 11.09 -12.35
CA LYS A 151 -4.70 9.65 -12.48
C LYS A 151 -5.05 9.15 -13.88
N GLU A 152 -6.17 9.58 -14.44
CA GLU A 152 -6.58 9.22 -15.81
C GLU A 152 -5.54 9.68 -16.86
N GLU A 153 -4.98 10.87 -16.72
CA GLU A 153 -3.91 11.36 -17.60
C GLU A 153 -2.65 10.49 -17.51
N VAL A 154 -2.27 10.11 -16.28
CA VAL A 154 -1.12 9.23 -16.05
C VAL A 154 -1.36 7.84 -16.60
N ASP A 155 -2.54 7.26 -16.35
CA ASP A 155 -2.90 5.93 -16.83
C ASP A 155 -2.91 5.90 -18.38
N LEU A 156 -3.48 6.92 -19.03
CA LEU A 156 -3.44 7.06 -20.50
C LEU A 156 -2.02 7.16 -21.04
N ARG A 157 -1.15 7.94 -20.38
CA ARG A 157 0.26 8.04 -20.75
C ARG A 157 0.97 6.70 -20.60
N ASN A 158 0.71 6.00 -19.50
CA ASN A 158 1.28 4.70 -19.21
C ASN A 158 0.86 3.65 -20.25
N GLU A 159 -0.40 3.66 -20.71
CA GLU A 159 -0.90 2.80 -21.79
C GLU A 159 -0.25 3.08 -23.14
N VAL A 160 -0.02 4.35 -23.48
CA VAL A 160 0.65 4.74 -24.73
C VAL A 160 2.13 4.37 -24.71
N ASP A 161 2.76 4.50 -23.55
CA ASP A 161 4.15 4.12 -23.38
C ASP A 161 4.31 2.59 -23.33
N GLN A 162 3.26 1.79 -23.04
CA GLN A 162 3.29 0.34 -22.78
C GLN A 162 3.68 -0.53 -23.98
#